data_AF-A0A946IWP3-F1
#
_entry.id   AF-A0A946IWP3-F1
#
_cell.length_a   1.000
_cell.length_b   1.000
_cell.length_c   1.000
_cell.angle_alpha   90.00
_cell.angle_beta   90.00
_cell.angle_gamma   90.00
#
_symmetry.space_group_name_H-M   'P 1'
#
loop_
_entity.id
_entity.type
_entity.pdbx_description
1 polymer ?
#
loop_
_entity_poly.entity_id
_entity_poly.type
_entity_poly.pdbx_seq_one_letter_code
_entity_poly.pdbx_strand_id
1 'polypeptide(L)'
;MSDSAAALREAVEFEKKALEKYKEAASLVKHPETKETLEKLTLDKQQTIESMHWIIMAEAGKIETEKPAEQAEGEEPKSGASKCPFSGALAEMGIDITKMSKEEAMDKMGDMSKMFPGGSES
;
A
#
# COMPACT_ATOMS: atom_id res chain seq x y z
N MET A 1 -21.68 9.50 -8.79
CA MET A 1 -20.39 8.77 -8.73
C MET A 1 -19.34 9.69 -9.31
N SER A 2 -18.11 9.71 -8.78
CA SER A 2 -17.04 10.51 -9.38
C SER A 2 -16.79 10.05 -10.82
N ASP A 3 -16.57 11.00 -11.74
CA ASP A 3 -16.29 10.71 -13.15
C ASP A 3 -15.00 9.87 -13.30
N SER A 4 -14.04 10.03 -12.37
CA SER A 4 -12.84 9.19 -12.26
C SER A 4 -13.18 7.73 -11.98
N ALA A 5 -14.09 7.45 -11.03
CA ALA A 5 -14.49 6.10 -10.65
C ALA A 5 -15.26 5.38 -11.77
N ALA A 6 -16.01 6.11 -12.58
CA ALA A 6 -16.67 5.56 -13.77
C ALA A 6 -15.62 5.14 -14.83
N ALA A 7 -14.68 6.04 -15.15
CA ALA A 7 -13.60 5.74 -16.09
C ALA A 7 -12.71 4.58 -15.63
N LEU A 8 -12.38 4.49 -14.34
CA LEU A 8 -11.60 3.39 -13.78
C LEU A 8 -12.34 2.05 -13.85
N ARG A 9 -13.67 2.03 -13.69
CA ARG A 9 -14.47 0.80 -13.89
C ARG A 9 -14.39 0.31 -15.33
N GLU A 10 -14.48 1.21 -16.30
CA GLU A 10 -14.31 0.86 -17.71
C GLU A 10 -12.90 0.33 -17.99
N ALA A 11 -11.86 0.98 -17.43
CA ALA A 11 -10.48 0.52 -17.53
C ALA A 11 -10.30 -0.90 -16.96
N VAL A 12 -10.91 -1.20 -15.81
CA VAL A 12 -10.90 -2.55 -15.23
C VAL A 12 -11.51 -3.59 -16.16
N GLU A 13 -12.61 -3.28 -16.85
CA GLU A 13 -13.23 -4.21 -17.80
C GLU A 13 -12.35 -4.45 -19.04
N PHE A 14 -11.64 -3.43 -19.53
CA PHE A 14 -10.65 -3.62 -20.59
C PHE A 14 -9.47 -4.47 -20.12
N GLU A 15 -8.94 -4.22 -18.93
CA GLU A 15 -7.83 -4.99 -18.37
C GLU A 15 -8.20 -6.44 -18.10
N LYS A 16 -9.43 -6.74 -17.65
CA LYS A 16 -9.93 -8.12 -17.51
C LYS A 16 -9.95 -8.85 -18.85
N LYS A 17 -10.47 -8.22 -19.90
CA LYS A 17 -10.47 -8.80 -21.26
C LYS A 17 -9.05 -9.02 -21.78
N ALA A 18 -8.16 -8.08 -21.53
CA ALA A 18 -6.75 -8.23 -21.87
C ALA A 18 -6.13 -9.42 -21.12
N LEU A 19 -6.37 -9.53 -19.81
CA LEU A 19 -5.88 -10.61 -18.97
C LEU A 19 -6.33 -11.99 -19.46
N GLU A 20 -7.58 -12.15 -19.90
CA GLU A 20 -8.05 -13.38 -20.52
C GLU A 20 -7.22 -13.75 -21.76
N LYS A 21 -6.87 -12.76 -22.59
CA LYS A 21 -6.00 -12.96 -23.76
C LYS A 21 -4.56 -13.30 -23.41
N TYR A 22 -4.01 -12.74 -22.33
CA TYR A 22 -2.69 -13.16 -21.83
C TYR A 22 -2.70 -14.60 -21.35
N LYS A 23 -3.74 -15.02 -20.62
CA LYS A 23 -3.91 -16.41 -20.17
C LYS A 23 -4.06 -17.37 -21.35
N GLU A 24 -4.85 -17.00 -22.35
CA GLU A 24 -4.99 -17.76 -23.60
C GLU A 24 -3.64 -17.89 -24.31
N ALA A 25 -2.91 -16.79 -24.50
CA ALA A 25 -1.59 -16.80 -25.12
C ALA A 25 -0.58 -17.67 -24.36
N ALA A 26 -0.56 -17.60 -23.02
CA ALA A 26 0.31 -18.42 -22.17
C ALA A 26 0.03 -19.93 -22.33
N SER A 27 -1.21 -20.31 -22.63
CA SER A 27 -1.59 -21.71 -22.90
C SER A 27 -1.18 -22.21 -24.30
N LEU A 28 -0.98 -21.29 -25.25
CA LEU A 28 -0.68 -21.61 -26.65
C LEU A 28 0.82 -21.52 -26.97
N VAL A 29 1.58 -20.75 -26.19
CA VAL A 29 3.00 -20.51 -26.48
C VAL A 29 3.83 -21.77 -26.25
N LYS A 30 4.77 -22.03 -27.19
CA LYS A 30 5.61 -23.23 -27.17
C LYS A 30 7.01 -22.98 -26.61
N HIS A 31 7.47 -21.73 -26.65
CA HIS A 31 8.79 -21.33 -26.17
C HIS A 31 8.76 -21.15 -24.65
N PRO A 32 9.57 -21.89 -23.87
CA PRO A 32 9.53 -21.83 -22.40
C PRO A 32 9.79 -20.44 -21.82
N GLU A 33 10.79 -19.72 -22.34
CA GLU A 33 11.13 -18.37 -21.86
C GLU A 33 9.99 -17.36 -22.11
N THR A 34 9.33 -17.47 -23.27
CA THR A 34 8.16 -16.65 -23.58
C THR A 34 6.97 -17.02 -22.69
N LYS A 35 6.81 -18.29 -22.33
CA LYS A 35 5.78 -18.75 -21.40
C LYS A 35 5.97 -18.16 -20.02
N GLU A 36 7.17 -18.27 -19.46
CA GLU A 36 7.51 -17.70 -18.16
C GLU A 36 7.27 -16.18 -18.12
N THR A 37 7.69 -15.48 -19.19
CA THR A 37 7.46 -14.04 -19.32
C THR A 37 5.96 -13.70 -19.37
N LEU A 38 5.16 -14.47 -20.11
CA LEU A 38 3.70 -14.29 -20.19
C LEU A 38 3.01 -14.59 -18.86
N GLU A 39 3.46 -15.61 -18.13
CA GLU A 39 2.94 -15.94 -16.79
C GLU A 39 3.22 -14.80 -15.79
N LYS A 40 4.43 -14.25 -15.80
CA LYS A 40 4.78 -13.08 -14.98
C LYS A 40 3.91 -11.86 -15.35
N LEU A 41 3.78 -11.55 -16.63
CA LEU A 41 2.96 -10.43 -17.10
C LEU A 41 1.48 -10.60 -16.73
N THR A 42 0.97 -11.83 -16.75
CA THR A 42 -0.39 -12.17 -16.32
C THR A 42 -0.58 -11.87 -14.83
N LEU A 43 0.42 -12.20 -14.00
CA LEU A 43 0.38 -11.95 -12.56
C LEU A 43 0.43 -10.45 -12.25
N ASP A 44 1.34 -9.70 -12.89
CA ASP A 44 1.46 -8.25 -12.73
C ASP A 44 0.15 -7.53 -13.13
N LYS A 45 -0.50 -7.98 -14.21
CA LYS A 45 -1.81 -7.46 -14.64
C LYS A 45 -2.92 -7.76 -13.64
N GLN A 46 -2.94 -8.95 -13.07
CA GLN A 46 -3.91 -9.31 -12.03
C GLN A 46 -3.77 -8.39 -10.81
N GLN A 47 -2.55 -8.14 -10.33
CA GLN A 47 -2.27 -7.21 -9.23
C GLN A 47 -2.66 -5.76 -9.57
N THR A 48 -2.45 -5.35 -10.82
CA THR A 48 -2.85 -4.02 -11.31
C THR A 48 -4.37 -3.86 -11.27
N ILE A 49 -5.12 -4.87 -11.75
CA ILE A 49 -6.58 -4.89 -11.69
C ILE A 49 -7.06 -4.80 -10.23
N GLU A 50 -6.45 -5.56 -9.32
CA GLU A 50 -6.77 -5.50 -7.89
C GLU A 50 -6.53 -4.10 -7.30
N SER A 51 -5.39 -3.49 -7.63
CA SER A 51 -5.05 -2.12 -7.24
C SER A 51 -6.09 -1.11 -7.73
N MET A 52 -6.57 -1.25 -8.97
CA MET A 52 -7.64 -0.39 -9.49
C MET A 52 -8.96 -0.56 -8.72
N HIS A 53 -9.31 -1.78 -8.29
CA HIS A 53 -10.50 -1.98 -7.45
C HIS A 53 -10.38 -1.23 -6.12
N TRP A 54 -9.20 -1.23 -5.49
CA TRP A 54 -8.96 -0.44 -4.28
C TRP A 54 -9.11 1.06 -4.55
N ILE A 55 -8.53 1.57 -5.63
CA ILE A 55 -8.67 3.01 -5.99
C ILE A 55 -10.14 3.37 -6.22
N ILE A 56 -10.91 2.54 -6.93
CA ILE A 56 -12.35 2.76 -7.13
C ILE A 56 -13.12 2.76 -5.81
N MET A 57 -12.75 1.90 -4.86
CA MET A 57 -13.36 1.91 -3.53
C MET A 57 -13.02 3.19 -2.76
N ALA A 58 -11.77 3.67 -2.86
CA ALA A 58 -11.32 4.92 -2.22
C ALA A 58 -12.12 6.11 -2.77
N GLU A 59 -12.19 6.22 -4.10
CA GLU A 59 -12.94 7.27 -4.81
C GLU A 59 -14.45 7.21 -4.53
N ALA A 60 -14.99 6.02 -4.25
CA ALA A 60 -16.39 5.86 -3.89
C ALA A 60 -16.68 6.21 -2.41
N GLY A 61 -15.67 6.64 -1.64
CA GLY A 61 -15.79 6.87 -0.19
C GLY A 61 -16.06 5.60 0.61
N LYS A 62 -15.78 4.42 0.03
CA LYS A 62 -15.98 3.11 0.68
C LYS A 62 -14.77 2.65 1.48
N ILE A 63 -13.68 3.40 1.40
CA ILE A 63 -12.53 3.31 2.28
C ILE A 63 -12.38 4.69 2.90
N GLU A 64 -12.23 4.77 4.21
CA GLU A 64 -11.91 6.01 4.90
C GLU A 64 -10.56 6.51 4.38
N THR A 65 -10.57 7.38 3.38
CA THR A 65 -9.48 8.32 3.19
C THR A 65 -9.59 9.27 4.36
N GLU A 66 -8.72 9.10 5.35
CA GLU A 66 -8.55 10.03 6.46
C GLU A 66 -8.52 11.45 5.86
N LYS A 67 -9.64 12.17 5.98
CA LYS A 67 -9.69 13.61 5.78
C LYS A 67 -8.56 14.12 6.67
N PRO A 68 -7.55 14.86 6.17
CA PRO A 68 -6.62 15.54 7.06
C PRO A 68 -7.50 16.35 8.00
N ALA A 69 -7.57 15.94 9.25
CA ALA A 69 -8.41 16.60 10.22
C ALA A 69 -8.00 18.07 10.20
N GLU A 70 -8.96 18.97 9.95
CA GLU A 70 -8.85 20.32 10.49
C GLU A 70 -8.40 20.12 11.93
N GLN A 71 -7.24 20.68 12.26
CA GLN A 71 -6.73 20.74 13.62
C GLN A 71 -7.77 21.47 14.49
N ALA A 72 -8.75 20.73 14.98
CA ALA A 72 -9.49 21.11 16.16
C ALA A 72 -8.61 20.70 17.33
N GLU A 73 -8.01 21.70 17.98
CA GLU A 73 -7.42 21.57 19.29
C GLU A 73 -8.34 20.75 20.21
N GLY A 74 -7.74 19.76 20.88
CA GLY A 74 -8.28 19.15 22.09
C GLY A 74 -9.14 17.91 21.87
N GLU A 75 -8.52 16.74 21.85
CA GLU A 75 -8.77 15.65 22.81
C GLU A 75 -7.90 14.43 22.46
N GLU A 76 -7.35 13.77 23.49
CA GLU A 76 -6.37 12.69 23.40
C GLU A 76 -6.85 11.48 22.58
N PRO A 77 -6.03 10.92 21.65
CA PRO A 77 -6.38 9.69 20.99
C PRO A 77 -6.13 8.52 21.94
N LYS A 78 -7.24 7.91 22.41
CA LYS A 78 -7.24 6.59 23.04
C LYS A 78 -6.58 5.59 22.10
N SER A 79 -5.55 4.95 22.65
CA SER A 79 -4.97 3.66 22.24
C SER A 79 -5.91 2.81 21.38
N GLY A 80 -5.66 2.82 20.08
CA GLY A 80 -6.25 1.92 19.11
C GLY A 80 -5.12 1.44 18.23
N ALA A 81 -4.65 0.23 18.50
CA ALA A 81 -3.56 -0.42 17.77
C ALA A 81 -3.92 -0.57 16.28
N SER A 82 -3.54 0.42 15.49
CA SER A 82 -3.48 0.37 14.04
C SER A 82 -2.52 -0.75 13.67
N LYS A 83 -3.05 -1.88 13.17
CA LYS A 83 -2.26 -2.99 12.63
C LYS A 83 -1.51 -2.54 11.38
N CYS A 84 -0.38 -1.86 11.57
CA CYS A 84 0.58 -1.59 10.52
C CYS A 84 1.13 -2.93 10.00
N PRO A 85 1.06 -3.24 8.70
CA PRO A 85 1.54 -4.50 8.13
C PRO A 85 3.06 -4.69 8.26
N PHE A 86 3.80 -3.66 8.68
CA PHE A 86 5.23 -3.71 9.02
C PHE A 86 5.55 -4.31 10.39
N SER A 87 4.55 -4.56 11.24
CA SER A 87 4.76 -5.07 12.60
C SER A 87 5.37 -6.48 12.65
N GLY A 88 5.20 -7.29 11.60
CA GLY A 88 5.85 -8.59 11.49
C GLY A 88 7.37 -8.51 11.29
N ALA A 89 7.84 -7.58 10.45
CA ALA A 89 9.25 -7.43 10.13
C ALA A 89 10.08 -6.84 11.28
N LEU A 90 9.47 -5.94 12.07
CA LEU A 90 10.12 -5.34 13.24
C LEU A 90 10.26 -6.33 14.41
N ALA A 91 9.30 -7.26 14.56
CA ALA A 91 9.37 -8.33 15.55
C ALA A 91 10.50 -9.33 15.24
N GLU A 92 10.74 -9.64 13.97
CA GLU A 92 11.84 -10.51 13.54
C GLU A 92 13.22 -9.88 13.81
N MET A 93 13.31 -8.55 13.81
CA MET A 93 14.51 -7.77 14.15
C MET A 93 14.66 -7.49 15.67
N GLY A 94 13.78 -8.06 16.51
CA GLY A 94 13.85 -7.96 17.98
C GLY A 94 13.27 -6.66 18.57
N ILE A 95 12.55 -5.87 17.78
CA ILE A 95 11.94 -4.61 18.23
C ILE A 95 10.47 -4.89 18.55
N ASP A 96 10.21 -5.22 19.82
CA ASP A 96 8.86 -5.45 20.31
C ASP A 96 8.19 -4.12 20.69
N ILE A 97 7.51 -3.52 19.70
CA ILE A 97 6.73 -2.29 19.87
C ILE A 97 5.61 -2.47 20.91
N THR A 98 5.17 -3.70 21.20
CA THR A 98 4.14 -3.95 22.21
C THR A 98 4.66 -3.85 23.65
N LYS A 99 5.98 -3.86 23.83
CA LYS A 99 6.63 -3.71 25.15
C LYS A 99 7.31 -2.38 25.38
N MET A 100 7.48 -1.54 24.35
CA MET A 100 8.06 -0.20 24.54
C MET A 100 6.94 0.81 24.88
N SER A 101 7.00 1.39 26.08
CA SER A 101 6.11 2.49 26.42
C SER A 101 6.42 3.69 25.53
N LYS A 102 5.38 4.46 25.19
CA LYS A 102 5.43 5.62 24.29
C LYS A 102 6.55 6.62 24.66
N GLU A 103 6.85 6.73 25.96
CA GLU A 103 7.92 7.59 26.47
C GLU A 103 9.35 7.09 26.16
N GLU A 104 9.63 5.78 26.25
CA GLU A 104 10.97 5.23 25.93
C GLU A 104 11.29 5.32 24.43
N ALA A 105 10.27 5.23 23.58
CA ALA A 105 10.43 5.39 22.14
C ALA A 105 10.74 6.84 21.75
N MET A 106 10.14 7.82 22.43
CA MET A 106 10.44 9.25 22.20
C MET A 106 11.82 9.65 22.74
N ASP A 107 12.24 9.11 23.88
CA ASP A 107 13.54 9.43 24.48
C ASP A 107 14.71 8.94 23.61
N LYS A 108 14.62 7.71 23.07
CA LYS A 108 15.63 7.17 22.12
C LYS A 108 15.68 7.88 20.77
N MET A 109 14.54 8.35 20.27
CA MET A 109 14.47 9.08 18.99
C MET A 109 14.96 10.53 19.14
N GLY A 110 14.74 11.13 20.31
CA GLY A 110 15.29 12.42 20.69
C GLY A 110 16.81 12.41 20.88
N ASP A 111 17.37 11.29 21.37
CA ASP A 111 18.82 11.14 21.55
C ASP A 111 19.57 10.93 20.22
N MET A 112 19.01 10.17 19.27
CA MET A 112 19.59 10.06 17.91
C MET A 112 19.57 11.40 17.15
N SER A 113 18.59 12.26 17.43
CA SER A 113 18.51 13.61 16.85
C SER A 113 19.62 14.55 17.40
N LYS A 114 20.24 14.22 18.54
CA LYS A 114 21.43 14.91 19.05
C LYS A 114 22.75 14.38 18.48
N MET A 115 22.76 13.16 17.94
CA MET A 115 23.96 12.56 17.35
C MET A 115 24.20 12.94 15.88
N PHE A 116 23.20 13.51 15.19
CA PHE A 116 23.35 14.05 13.83
C PHE A 116 23.18 15.57 13.80
N PRO A 117 24.25 16.35 14.08
CA PRO A 117 24.23 17.78 13.89
C PRO A 117 24.38 18.10 12.40
N GLY A 118 23.43 18.83 11.83
CA GLY A 118 23.68 19.64 10.63
C GLY A 118 23.74 18.89 9.29
N GLY A 119 22.73 19.14 8.47
CA GLY A 119 22.75 18.84 7.04
C GLY A 119 21.62 19.52 6.26
N SER A 120 21.08 20.63 6.77
CA SER A 120 20.51 21.65 5.89
C SER A 120 21.68 22.47 5.39
N GLU A 121 22.09 22.27 4.15
CA GLU A 121 22.60 23.34 3.28
C GLU A 121 22.62 22.87 1.81
N SER A 122 21.79 23.56 1.02
CA SER A 122 21.64 23.60 -0.45
C SER A 122 20.45 22.86 -1.04
#